data_AF-A0A397YDK2-F1
#
_entry.id   AF-A0A397YDK2-F1
#
_cell.length_a   1.000
_cell.length_b   1.000
_cell.length_c   1.000
_cell.angle_alpha   90.00
_cell.angle_beta   90.00
_cell.angle_gamma   90.00
#
_symmetry.space_group_name_H-M   'P 1'
#
loop_
_entity.id
_entity.type
_entity.pdbx_description
1 polymer ?
#
loop_
_entity_poly.entity_id
_entity_poly.type
_entity_poly.pdbx_seq_one_letter_code
_entity_poly.pdbx_strand_id
1 'polypeptide(L)'
;MLVSGIEKISGKVRSFKSFSGLPKSQKYTGLASVAYGVIKRANEIVEELVREIDKSRNEAREQVDQRNYEIAIEVSQLESTISNLRLEVAEKASVVDELERGVSEKEKRIGELERDKLEKVSVLEGEVVEMKLLVDEYDAKLKALEVKMVAQRPLLVEQLNLVSKIHDQLYEVVRIVDVNSSEELDLSESFFMPQETEMEENVRASLAGMESIFELTKVVSEKTQSLVEEKSHELKILNETVGLLVKEKEHIGTLPWSALHVGVDLKSTKPLKDENVQDTRDINTVDNSTEENEIYSLASTLENIVKASQLKIVELQHSLEESRQALKYGTPLYLLHVLKEELEEAKQAIKESEKKLKFKEETAAPAMGARDAAELRERMQELNRKVEELETHRDMNSSNSARYVCWPWQLLGIDFVGGRRVDSVQQQQSSNEMELAEPLL
;
A
#
# COMPACT_ATOMS: atom_id res chain seq x y z
N MET A 1 111.35 -46.73 85.73
CA MET A 1 110.01 -46.14 85.48
C MET A 1 109.95 -45.28 84.21
N LEU A 2 110.78 -44.23 84.08
CA LEU A 2 110.75 -43.32 82.91
C LEU A 2 110.89 -44.03 81.54
N VAL A 3 111.82 -44.98 81.43
CA VAL A 3 112.04 -45.79 80.21
C VAL A 3 110.79 -46.60 79.83
N SER A 4 110.20 -47.30 80.79
CA SER A 4 108.98 -48.10 80.56
C SER A 4 107.78 -47.22 80.20
N GLY A 5 107.68 -46.01 80.79
CA GLY A 5 106.63 -45.05 80.48
C GLY A 5 106.69 -44.57 79.02
N ILE A 6 107.88 -44.16 78.56
CA ILE A 6 108.04 -43.68 77.18
C ILE A 6 107.92 -44.81 76.14
N GLU A 7 108.28 -46.05 76.48
CA GLU A 7 108.03 -47.21 75.63
C GLU A 7 106.54 -47.52 75.46
N LYS A 8 105.73 -47.39 76.52
CA LYS A 8 104.26 -47.52 76.43
C LYS A 8 103.64 -46.43 75.57
N ILE A 9 104.08 -45.17 75.73
CA ILE A 9 103.60 -44.03 74.93
C ILE A 9 104.00 -44.25 73.46
N SER A 10 105.26 -44.59 73.22
CA SER A 10 105.77 -44.90 71.88
C SER A 10 105.01 -46.06 71.23
N GLY A 11 104.65 -47.09 72.00
CA GLY A 11 103.82 -48.22 71.56
C GLY A 11 102.44 -47.80 71.05
N LYS A 12 101.78 -46.85 71.73
CA LYS A 12 100.46 -46.33 71.32
C LYS A 12 100.51 -45.48 70.05
N VAL A 13 101.65 -44.84 69.76
CA VAL A 13 101.84 -43.94 68.60
C VAL A 13 102.49 -44.68 67.41
N ARG A 14 102.70 -46.00 67.50
CA ARG A 14 103.34 -46.81 66.43
C ARG A 14 102.63 -46.77 65.08
N SER A 15 101.32 -46.48 65.05
CA SER A 15 100.54 -46.33 63.81
C SER A 15 100.99 -45.13 62.98
N PHE A 16 101.57 -44.12 63.62
CA PHE A 16 102.07 -42.90 62.97
C PHE A 16 103.55 -43.04 62.61
N LYS A 17 104.37 -43.57 63.53
CA LYS A 17 105.81 -43.81 63.31
C LYS A 17 106.38 -44.81 64.32
N SER A 18 107.35 -45.60 63.86
CA SER A 18 108.09 -46.55 64.71
C SER A 18 109.29 -45.85 65.36
N PHE A 19 109.34 -45.81 66.70
CA PHE A 19 110.46 -45.23 67.46
C PHE A 19 111.27 -46.34 68.15
N SER A 20 112.57 -46.46 67.83
CA SER A 20 113.47 -47.51 68.35
C SER A 20 114.63 -46.93 69.16
N GLY A 21 114.86 -47.45 70.38
CA GLY A 21 116.03 -47.09 71.21
C GLY A 21 116.02 -45.66 71.79
N LEU A 22 116.45 -45.47 73.04
CA LEU A 22 116.43 -44.14 73.68
C LEU A 22 117.58 -43.28 73.11
N PRO A 23 117.31 -42.04 72.66
CA PRO A 23 118.36 -41.13 72.23
C PRO A 23 119.38 -40.88 73.35
N LYS A 24 120.68 -41.07 73.07
CA LYS A 24 121.75 -40.85 74.03
C LYS A 24 122.28 -39.42 73.93
N SER A 25 122.54 -38.77 75.06
CA SER A 25 123.26 -37.49 75.10
C SER A 25 124.75 -37.70 75.29
N GLN A 26 125.57 -36.97 74.55
CA GLN A 26 127.02 -36.89 74.81
C GLN A 26 127.36 -35.95 75.98
N LYS A 27 126.42 -35.12 76.45
CA LYS A 27 126.63 -34.11 77.51
C LYS A 27 126.17 -34.56 78.90
N TYR A 28 125.34 -35.60 78.99
CA TYR A 28 124.75 -36.08 80.24
C TYR A 28 125.05 -37.56 80.46
N THR A 29 125.40 -37.94 81.69
CA THR A 29 125.69 -39.32 82.10
C THR A 29 124.71 -39.80 83.18
N GLY A 30 124.60 -41.11 83.39
CA GLY A 30 123.70 -41.69 84.39
C GLY A 30 122.21 -41.34 84.15
N LEU A 31 121.50 -41.01 85.23
CA LEU A 31 120.06 -40.70 85.21
C LEU A 31 119.71 -39.50 84.31
N ALA A 32 120.57 -38.49 84.23
CA ALA A 32 120.37 -37.31 83.39
C ALA A 32 120.39 -37.65 81.89
N SER A 33 121.18 -38.65 81.47
CA SER A 33 121.19 -39.15 80.09
C SER A 33 119.88 -39.85 79.72
N VAL A 34 119.34 -40.65 80.65
CA VAL A 34 118.05 -41.33 80.50
C VAL A 34 116.91 -40.31 80.42
N ALA A 35 116.91 -39.29 81.29
CA ALA A 35 115.94 -38.21 81.26
C ALA A 35 115.98 -37.43 79.93
N TYR A 36 117.17 -37.10 79.42
CA TYR A 36 117.33 -36.48 78.10
C TYR A 36 116.74 -37.34 76.98
N GLY A 37 117.04 -38.64 76.95
CA GLY A 37 116.51 -39.54 75.92
C GLY A 37 114.98 -39.64 75.96
N VAL A 38 114.40 -39.67 77.16
CA VAL A 38 112.94 -39.69 77.36
C VAL A 38 112.32 -38.38 76.85
N ILE A 39 112.90 -37.23 77.19
CA ILE A 39 112.44 -35.91 76.72
C ILE A 39 112.55 -35.81 75.20
N LYS A 40 113.70 -36.18 74.63
CA LYS A 40 113.93 -36.11 73.18
C LYS A 40 112.95 -37.01 72.42
N ARG A 41 112.72 -38.25 72.89
CA ARG A 41 111.72 -39.13 72.29
C ARG A 41 110.31 -38.59 72.45
N ALA A 42 109.96 -38.01 73.60
CA ALA A 42 108.65 -37.39 73.79
C ALA A 42 108.43 -36.24 72.79
N ASN A 43 109.44 -35.41 72.55
CA ASN A 43 109.39 -34.38 71.52
C ASN A 43 109.24 -34.97 70.10
N GLU A 44 110.03 -35.99 69.74
CA GLU A 44 109.90 -36.68 68.45
C GLU A 44 108.50 -37.28 68.23
N ILE A 45 107.89 -37.83 69.29
CA ILE A 45 106.52 -38.36 69.27
C ILE A 45 105.49 -37.23 69.07
N VAL A 46 105.64 -36.12 69.80
CA VAL A 46 104.76 -34.96 69.69
C VAL A 46 104.86 -34.32 68.31
N GLU A 47 106.08 -34.10 67.79
CA GLU A 47 106.32 -33.55 66.46
C GLU A 47 105.66 -34.40 65.37
N GLU A 48 105.76 -35.72 65.47
CA GLU A 48 105.15 -36.64 64.51
C GLU A 48 103.62 -36.64 64.59
N LEU A 49 103.05 -36.65 65.80
CA LEU A 49 101.61 -36.54 65.99
C LEU A 49 101.05 -35.21 65.45
N VAL A 50 101.75 -34.11 65.72
CA VAL A 50 101.40 -32.78 65.19
C VAL A 50 101.46 -32.80 63.66
N ARG A 51 102.50 -33.41 63.08
CA ARG A 51 102.64 -33.54 61.62
C ARG A 51 101.48 -34.31 60.99
N GLU A 52 101.05 -35.43 61.58
CA GLU A 52 99.92 -36.20 61.02
C GLU A 52 98.59 -35.47 61.22
N ILE A 53 98.38 -34.83 62.37
CA ILE A 53 97.19 -34.00 62.61
C ILE A 53 97.12 -32.86 61.59
N ASP A 54 98.24 -32.19 61.33
CA ASP A 54 98.32 -31.12 60.35
C ASP A 54 98.06 -31.63 58.92
N LYS A 55 98.61 -32.80 58.56
CA LYS A 55 98.36 -33.45 57.26
C LYS A 55 96.88 -33.80 57.08
N SER A 56 96.27 -34.54 58.01
CA SER A 56 94.86 -34.92 57.94
C SER A 56 93.94 -33.70 57.92
N ARG A 57 94.24 -32.65 58.70
CA ARG A 57 93.50 -31.39 58.67
C ARG A 57 93.61 -30.70 57.31
N ASN A 58 94.80 -30.67 56.72
CA ASN A 58 95.02 -30.06 55.41
C ASN A 58 94.29 -30.84 54.30
N GLU A 59 94.33 -32.18 54.33
CA GLU A 59 93.57 -33.03 53.39
C GLU A 59 92.05 -32.83 53.54
N ALA A 60 91.53 -32.76 54.77
CA ALA A 60 90.12 -32.47 55.01
C ALA A 60 89.72 -31.06 54.53
N ARG A 61 90.60 -30.06 54.69
CA ARG A 61 90.39 -28.71 54.15
C ARG A 61 90.33 -28.73 52.63
N GLU A 62 91.27 -29.42 51.98
CA GLU A 62 91.30 -29.51 50.51
C GLU A 62 90.06 -30.22 49.94
N GLN A 63 89.59 -31.29 50.59
CA GLN A 63 88.32 -31.94 50.20
C GLN A 63 87.11 -31.01 50.37
N VAL A 64 87.06 -30.26 51.47
CA VAL A 64 86.00 -29.27 51.71
C VAL A 64 86.08 -28.15 50.66
N ASP A 65 87.26 -27.65 50.35
CA ASP A 65 87.46 -26.62 49.33
C ASP A 65 87.02 -27.12 47.95
N GLN A 66 87.38 -28.35 47.59
CA GLN A 66 86.94 -28.96 46.33
C GLN A 66 85.41 -29.12 46.25
N ARG A 67 84.77 -29.61 47.31
CA ARG A 67 83.29 -29.68 47.39
C ARG A 67 82.65 -28.29 47.34
N ASN A 68 83.26 -27.29 47.96
CA ASN A 68 82.77 -25.91 47.90
C ASN A 68 82.82 -25.36 46.46
N TYR A 69 83.86 -25.67 45.69
CA TYR A 69 83.92 -25.31 44.27
C TYR A 69 82.84 -26.02 43.43
N GLU A 70 82.62 -27.32 43.67
CA GLU A 70 81.56 -28.08 42.98
C GLU A 70 80.17 -27.48 43.26
N ILE A 71 79.86 -27.19 44.52
CA ILE A 71 78.60 -26.55 44.91
C ILE A 71 78.46 -25.17 44.25
N ALA A 72 79.52 -24.37 44.20
CA ALA A 72 79.47 -23.05 43.59
C ALA A 72 79.15 -23.12 42.08
N ILE A 73 79.68 -24.12 41.37
CA ILE A 73 79.37 -24.34 39.95
C ILE A 73 77.90 -24.76 39.79
N GLU A 74 77.43 -25.73 40.58
CA GLU A 74 76.04 -26.18 40.55
C GLU A 74 75.06 -25.05 40.85
N VAL A 75 75.34 -24.24 41.87
CA VAL A 75 74.54 -23.06 42.21
C VAL A 75 74.53 -22.06 41.06
N SER A 76 75.68 -21.79 40.43
CA SER A 76 75.76 -20.87 39.28
C SER A 76 74.93 -21.36 38.09
N GLN A 77 74.92 -22.68 37.83
CA GLN A 77 74.09 -23.27 36.78
C GLN A 77 72.60 -23.15 37.11
N LEU A 78 72.20 -23.44 38.36
CA LEU A 78 70.83 -23.27 38.80
C LEU A 78 70.37 -21.81 38.71
N GLU A 79 71.19 -20.85 39.12
CA GLU A 79 70.90 -19.42 39.02
C GLU A 79 70.70 -18.96 37.57
N SER A 80 71.51 -19.47 36.63
CA SER A 80 71.35 -19.27 35.20
C SER A 80 70.00 -19.81 34.70
N THR A 81 69.65 -21.05 35.05
CA THR A 81 68.37 -21.64 34.65
C THR A 81 67.17 -20.90 35.23
N ILE A 82 67.24 -20.48 36.49
CA ILE A 82 66.20 -19.68 37.15
C ILE A 82 66.04 -18.33 36.45
N SER A 83 67.14 -17.69 36.06
CA SER A 83 67.12 -16.41 35.35
C SER A 83 66.45 -16.54 33.98
N ASN A 84 66.77 -17.60 33.22
CA ASN A 84 66.13 -17.87 31.92
C ASN A 84 64.63 -18.15 32.08
N LEU A 85 64.24 -18.98 33.05
CA LEU A 85 62.83 -19.27 33.32
C LEU A 85 62.05 -18.01 33.74
N ARG A 86 62.67 -17.10 34.50
CA ARG A 86 62.05 -15.82 34.86
C ARG A 86 61.81 -14.94 33.65
N LEU A 87 62.74 -14.90 32.69
CA LEU A 87 62.56 -14.17 31.43
C LEU A 87 61.42 -14.77 30.61
N GLU A 88 61.36 -16.09 30.46
CA GLU A 88 60.28 -16.76 29.73
C GLU A 88 58.90 -16.53 30.38
N VAL A 89 58.83 -16.53 31.72
CA VAL A 89 57.59 -16.24 32.45
C VAL A 89 57.14 -14.79 32.22
N ALA A 90 58.08 -13.83 32.24
CA ALA A 90 57.77 -12.43 31.96
C ALA A 90 57.29 -12.22 30.51
N GLU A 91 57.92 -12.89 29.54
CA GLU A 91 57.50 -12.85 28.14
C GLU A 91 56.09 -13.44 27.98
N LYS A 92 55.85 -14.65 28.53
CA LYS A 92 54.52 -15.28 28.48
C LYS A 92 53.44 -14.46 29.18
N ALA A 93 53.75 -13.81 30.30
CA ALA A 93 52.82 -12.91 30.98
C ALA A 93 52.42 -11.74 30.06
N SER A 94 53.37 -11.15 29.34
CA SER A 94 53.08 -10.06 28.39
C SER A 94 52.18 -10.50 27.22
N VAL A 95 52.36 -11.72 26.72
CA VAL A 95 51.51 -12.30 25.66
C VAL A 95 50.10 -12.57 26.18
N VAL A 96 49.97 -13.05 27.41
CA VAL A 96 48.67 -13.24 28.05
C VAL A 96 47.93 -11.91 28.19
N ASP A 97 48.59 -10.86 28.70
CA ASP A 97 48.00 -9.52 28.82
C ASP A 97 47.54 -8.96 27.46
N GLU A 98 48.32 -9.19 26.39
CA GLU A 98 47.96 -8.78 25.04
C GLU A 98 46.73 -9.55 24.51
N LEU A 99 46.68 -10.86 24.74
CA LEU A 99 45.54 -11.68 24.35
C LEU A 99 44.27 -11.31 25.14
N GLU A 100 44.37 -11.07 26.45
CA GLU A 100 43.25 -10.63 27.29
C GLU A 100 42.66 -9.31 26.80
N ARG A 101 43.52 -8.34 26.47
CA ARG A 101 43.09 -7.07 25.86
C ARG A 101 42.42 -7.29 24.51
N GLY A 102 42.96 -8.14 23.65
CA GLY A 102 42.38 -8.47 22.35
C GLY A 102 41.03 -9.18 22.46
N VAL A 103 40.86 -10.06 23.46
CA VAL A 103 39.57 -10.71 23.77
C VAL A 103 38.55 -9.67 24.23
N SER A 104 38.91 -8.80 25.17
CA SER A 104 38.02 -7.74 25.66
C SER A 104 37.57 -6.79 24.54
N GLU A 105 38.45 -6.44 23.61
CA GLU A 105 38.09 -5.61 22.47
C GLU A 105 37.12 -6.34 21.51
N LYS A 106 37.37 -7.63 21.21
CA LYS A 106 36.47 -8.43 20.39
C LYS A 106 35.10 -8.58 21.05
N GLU A 107 35.05 -8.77 22.35
CA GLU A 107 33.80 -8.91 23.10
C GLU A 107 32.97 -7.61 23.07
N LYS A 108 33.63 -6.44 23.14
CA LYS A 108 32.95 -5.15 22.92
C LYS A 108 32.37 -5.04 21.51
N ARG A 109 33.15 -5.39 20.47
CA ARG A 109 32.69 -5.36 19.08
C ARG A 109 31.52 -6.33 18.84
N ILE A 110 31.56 -7.49 19.47
CA ILE A 110 30.45 -8.46 19.42
C ILE A 110 29.20 -7.85 20.06
N GLY A 111 29.32 -7.25 21.25
CA GLY A 111 28.18 -6.60 21.91
C GLY A 111 27.61 -5.40 21.13
N GLU A 112 28.45 -4.66 20.39
CA GLU A 112 28.00 -3.63 19.44
C GLU A 112 27.20 -4.23 18.28
N LEU A 113 27.74 -5.26 17.62
CA LEU A 113 27.05 -5.94 16.52
C LEU A 113 25.72 -6.59 16.94
N GLU A 114 25.66 -7.16 18.15
CA GLU A 114 24.44 -7.75 18.68
C GLU A 114 23.35 -6.70 18.93
N ARG A 115 23.72 -5.53 19.46
CA ARG A 115 22.80 -4.40 19.61
C ARG A 115 22.30 -3.87 18.26
N ASP A 116 23.20 -3.63 17.32
CA ASP A 116 22.83 -3.14 15.98
C ASP A 116 21.90 -4.13 15.26
N LYS A 117 22.15 -5.43 15.44
CA LYS A 117 21.29 -6.48 14.89
C LYS A 117 19.91 -6.46 15.56
N LEU A 118 19.84 -6.31 16.89
CA LEU A 118 18.57 -6.25 17.61
C LEU A 118 17.73 -5.04 17.19
N GLU A 119 18.36 -3.88 17.02
CA GLU A 119 17.71 -2.66 16.53
C GLU A 119 17.15 -2.86 15.11
N LYS A 120 17.96 -3.41 14.19
CA LYS A 120 17.50 -3.74 12.83
C LYS A 120 16.33 -4.71 12.81
N VAL A 121 16.36 -5.73 13.67
CA VAL A 121 15.25 -6.68 13.82
C VAL A 121 13.99 -5.96 14.29
N SER A 122 14.09 -5.08 15.30
CA SER A 122 12.95 -4.30 15.78
C SER A 122 12.35 -3.40 14.70
N VAL A 123 13.17 -2.77 13.87
CA VAL A 123 12.69 -1.93 12.75
C VAL A 123 11.96 -2.77 11.72
N LEU A 124 12.56 -3.89 11.29
CA LEU A 124 11.94 -4.80 10.32
C LEU A 124 10.63 -5.41 10.86
N GLU A 125 10.57 -5.75 12.15
CA GLU A 125 9.33 -6.21 12.79
C GLU A 125 8.23 -5.13 12.74
N GLY A 126 8.58 -3.86 12.97
CA GLY A 126 7.68 -2.73 12.81
C GLY A 126 7.17 -2.58 11.37
N GLU A 127 8.07 -2.58 10.39
CA GLU A 127 7.71 -2.50 8.96
C GLU A 127 6.80 -3.66 8.52
N VAL A 128 7.05 -4.88 9.00
CA VAL A 128 6.20 -6.05 8.72
C VAL A 128 4.79 -5.87 9.28
N VAL A 129 4.64 -5.26 10.46
CA VAL A 129 3.32 -4.95 11.03
C VAL A 129 2.61 -3.89 10.17
N GLU A 130 3.31 -2.83 9.77
CA GLU A 130 2.75 -1.78 8.91
C GLU A 130 2.31 -2.35 7.54
N MET A 131 3.12 -3.20 6.91
CA MET A 131 2.76 -3.88 5.67
C MET A 131 1.53 -4.79 5.83
N LYS A 132 1.41 -5.51 6.95
CA LYS A 132 0.23 -6.35 7.23
C LYS A 132 -1.03 -5.51 7.33
N LEU A 133 -1.00 -4.39 8.04
CA LEU A 133 -2.14 -3.48 8.15
C LEU A 133 -2.58 -2.94 6.78
N LEU A 134 -1.61 -2.58 5.93
CA LEU A 134 -1.89 -2.11 4.58
C LEU A 134 -2.50 -3.22 3.71
N VAL A 135 -2.00 -4.45 3.80
CA VAL A 135 -2.60 -5.61 3.13
C VAL A 135 -4.04 -5.84 3.59
N ASP A 136 -4.30 -5.77 4.89
CA ASP A 136 -5.65 -5.93 5.44
C ASP A 136 -6.60 -4.82 4.96
N GLU A 137 -6.12 -3.58 4.84
CA GLU A 137 -6.91 -2.47 4.29
C GLU A 137 -7.25 -2.69 2.81
N TYR A 138 -6.26 -3.10 2.00
CA TYR A 138 -6.49 -3.39 0.58
C TYR A 138 -7.40 -4.61 0.37
N ASP A 139 -7.27 -5.65 1.19
CA ASP A 139 -8.16 -6.81 1.17
C ASP A 139 -9.61 -6.41 1.52
N ALA A 140 -9.80 -5.54 2.52
CA ALA A 140 -11.11 -4.99 2.85
C ALA A 140 -11.72 -4.16 1.70
N LYS A 141 -10.91 -3.33 1.04
CA LYS A 141 -11.33 -2.56 -0.16
C LYS A 141 -11.70 -3.48 -1.31
N LEU A 142 -10.90 -4.53 -1.56
CA LEU A 142 -11.15 -5.52 -2.60
C LEU A 142 -12.48 -6.26 -2.35
N LYS A 143 -12.68 -6.76 -1.12
CA LYS A 143 -13.95 -7.41 -0.71
C LYS A 143 -15.14 -6.48 -0.87
N ALA A 144 -15.00 -5.20 -0.51
CA ALA A 144 -16.07 -4.23 -0.69
C ALA A 144 -16.43 -3.98 -2.17
N LEU A 145 -15.43 -3.94 -3.06
CA LEU A 145 -15.64 -3.84 -4.51
C LEU A 145 -16.27 -5.11 -5.08
N GLU A 146 -15.82 -6.29 -4.63
CA GLU A 146 -16.37 -7.58 -5.03
C GLU A 146 -17.87 -7.68 -4.69
N VAL A 147 -18.26 -7.30 -3.47
CA VAL A 147 -19.68 -7.25 -3.05
C VAL A 147 -20.50 -6.32 -3.95
N LYS A 148 -19.96 -5.14 -4.31
CA LYS A 148 -20.65 -4.20 -5.22
C LYS A 148 -20.80 -4.78 -6.63
N MET A 149 -19.75 -5.41 -7.15
CA MET A 149 -19.78 -6.05 -8.46
C MET A 149 -20.81 -7.17 -8.50
N VAL A 150 -20.85 -8.02 -7.47
CA VAL A 150 -21.85 -9.09 -7.32
C VAL A 150 -23.27 -8.51 -7.24
N ALA A 151 -23.47 -7.41 -6.51
CA ALA A 151 -24.77 -6.74 -6.41
C ALA A 151 -25.26 -6.13 -7.73
N GLN A 152 -24.36 -5.75 -8.64
CA GLN A 152 -24.71 -5.20 -9.96
C GLN A 152 -25.07 -6.26 -11.00
N ARG A 153 -24.60 -7.52 -10.84
CA ARG A 153 -24.93 -8.62 -11.77
C ARG A 153 -26.43 -8.79 -12.06
N PRO A 154 -27.33 -8.86 -11.06
CA PRO A 154 -28.77 -9.03 -11.34
C PRO A 154 -29.38 -7.86 -12.11
N LEU A 155 -28.95 -6.62 -11.85
CA LEU A 155 -29.45 -5.43 -12.56
C LEU A 155 -29.08 -5.47 -14.04
N LEU A 156 -27.88 -5.94 -14.35
CA LEU A 156 -27.41 -6.08 -15.73
C LEU A 156 -28.16 -7.19 -16.48
N VAL A 157 -28.45 -8.30 -15.80
CA VAL A 157 -29.29 -9.38 -16.35
C VAL A 157 -30.71 -8.86 -16.64
N GLU A 158 -31.29 -8.06 -15.76
CA GLU A 158 -32.60 -7.43 -15.99
C GLU A 158 -32.57 -6.47 -17.19
N GLN A 159 -31.54 -5.62 -17.29
CA GLN A 159 -31.36 -4.70 -18.42
C GLN A 159 -31.27 -5.46 -19.75
N LEU A 160 -30.47 -6.52 -19.81
CA LEU A 160 -30.28 -7.29 -21.03
C LEU A 160 -31.55 -8.04 -21.46
N ASN A 161 -32.35 -8.52 -20.50
CA ASN A 161 -33.69 -9.05 -20.77
C ASN A 161 -34.64 -7.98 -21.35
N LEU A 162 -34.59 -6.75 -20.85
CA LEU A 162 -35.39 -5.64 -21.39
C LEU A 162 -34.94 -5.26 -22.81
N VAL A 163 -33.63 -5.20 -23.04
CA VAL A 163 -33.03 -4.96 -24.37
C VAL A 163 -33.51 -6.02 -25.36
N SER A 164 -33.44 -7.31 -25.02
CA SER A 164 -33.95 -8.36 -25.90
C SER A 164 -35.44 -8.16 -26.24
N LYS A 165 -36.29 -7.87 -25.24
CA LYS A 165 -37.73 -7.65 -25.46
C LYS A 165 -38.01 -6.46 -26.38
N ILE A 166 -37.32 -5.33 -26.18
CA ILE A 166 -37.50 -4.13 -27.01
C ILE A 166 -37.01 -4.40 -28.44
N HIS A 167 -35.87 -5.08 -28.59
CA HIS A 167 -35.35 -5.46 -29.89
C HIS A 167 -36.35 -6.34 -30.66
N ASP A 168 -36.92 -7.36 -30.01
CA ASP A 168 -37.92 -8.25 -30.62
C ASP A 168 -39.18 -7.48 -31.06
N GLN A 169 -39.67 -6.56 -30.22
CA GLN A 169 -40.82 -5.71 -30.53
C GLN A 169 -40.54 -4.76 -31.71
N LEU A 170 -39.38 -4.10 -31.73
CA LEU A 170 -39.02 -3.21 -32.83
C LEU A 170 -38.86 -3.96 -34.13
N TYR A 171 -38.27 -5.15 -34.10
CA TYR A 171 -38.16 -6.00 -35.27
C TYR A 171 -39.53 -6.42 -35.81
N GLU A 172 -40.49 -6.72 -34.93
CA GLU A 172 -41.89 -6.95 -35.33
C GLU A 172 -42.52 -5.73 -36.00
N VAL A 173 -42.28 -4.52 -35.49
CA VAL A 173 -42.75 -3.28 -36.12
C VAL A 173 -42.11 -3.06 -37.50
N VAL A 174 -40.80 -3.27 -37.65
CA VAL A 174 -40.11 -3.17 -38.95
C VAL A 174 -40.78 -4.07 -39.98
N ARG A 175 -41.06 -5.33 -39.59
CA ARG A 175 -41.72 -6.32 -40.46
C ARG A 175 -43.13 -5.92 -40.87
N ILE A 176 -43.89 -5.24 -40.02
CA ILE A 176 -45.24 -4.75 -40.36
C ILE A 176 -45.16 -3.54 -41.30
N VAL A 177 -44.24 -2.61 -41.04
CA VAL A 177 -44.11 -1.37 -41.83
C VAL A 177 -43.49 -1.64 -43.20
N ASP A 178 -42.64 -2.65 -43.31
CA ASP A 178 -41.92 -2.99 -44.55
C ASP A 178 -42.33 -4.35 -45.12
N VAL A 179 -43.58 -4.43 -45.58
CA VAL A 179 -44.16 -5.65 -46.19
C VAL A 179 -43.42 -6.07 -47.48
N ASN A 180 -42.60 -5.19 -48.07
CA ASN A 180 -41.98 -5.39 -49.39
C ASN A 180 -40.53 -5.87 -49.36
N SER A 181 -39.89 -6.00 -48.19
CA SER A 181 -38.47 -6.38 -48.05
C SER A 181 -38.24 -7.66 -47.21
N SER A 182 -39.23 -8.56 -47.20
CA SER A 182 -39.24 -9.77 -46.37
C SER A 182 -38.07 -10.74 -46.60
N GLU A 183 -37.17 -10.51 -47.56
CA GLU A 183 -36.12 -11.45 -47.95
C GLU A 183 -34.70 -11.08 -47.47
N GLU A 184 -34.47 -9.93 -46.81
CA GLU A 184 -33.08 -9.46 -46.52
C GLU A 184 -32.73 -9.23 -45.03
N LEU A 185 -33.56 -9.66 -44.07
CA LEU A 185 -33.29 -9.43 -42.63
C LEU A 185 -33.24 -10.73 -41.82
N ASP A 186 -32.37 -11.67 -42.23
CA ASP A 186 -31.98 -12.88 -41.47
C ASP A 186 -31.09 -12.57 -40.24
N LEU A 187 -31.47 -11.57 -39.42
CA LEU A 187 -30.77 -11.23 -38.17
C LEU A 187 -31.65 -11.44 -36.93
N SER A 188 -32.64 -12.34 -37.00
CA SER A 188 -33.38 -12.80 -35.83
C SER A 188 -32.70 -14.03 -35.21
N GLU A 189 -31.48 -13.83 -34.73
CA GLU A 189 -30.89 -14.74 -33.74
C GLU A 189 -30.45 -13.88 -32.56
N SER A 190 -31.40 -13.64 -31.65
CA SER A 190 -31.24 -13.35 -30.21
C SER A 190 -29.78 -13.22 -29.72
N PHE A 191 -29.09 -12.15 -30.13
CA PHE A 191 -27.65 -11.97 -29.87
C PHE A 191 -27.38 -11.46 -28.45
N PHE A 192 -28.40 -10.95 -27.77
CA PHE A 192 -28.29 -10.21 -26.51
C PHE A 192 -28.84 -11.01 -25.33
N MET A 193 -28.29 -12.22 -25.10
CA MET A 193 -28.70 -13.08 -23.98
C MET A 193 -27.81 -12.89 -22.75
N PRO A 194 -28.38 -12.85 -21.53
CA PRO A 194 -27.59 -12.79 -20.30
C PRO A 194 -26.72 -14.03 -20.10
N GLN A 195 -25.42 -13.84 -19.97
CA GLN A 195 -24.49 -14.88 -19.58
C GLN A 195 -24.23 -14.82 -18.07
N GLU A 196 -24.34 -15.94 -17.36
CA GLU A 196 -24.29 -15.94 -15.89
C GLU A 196 -22.90 -15.65 -15.30
N THR A 197 -21.81 -15.80 -16.08
CA THR A 197 -20.44 -15.86 -15.55
C THR A 197 -19.57 -14.63 -15.81
N GLU A 198 -19.83 -13.82 -16.85
CA GLU A 198 -18.98 -12.69 -17.24
C GLU A 198 -19.73 -11.35 -17.25
N MET A 199 -19.56 -10.56 -16.18
CA MET A 199 -20.19 -9.24 -16.06
C MET A 199 -19.71 -8.27 -17.16
N GLU A 200 -18.45 -8.34 -17.55
CA GLU A 200 -17.88 -7.50 -18.60
C GLU A 200 -18.50 -7.82 -19.97
N GLU A 201 -18.69 -9.10 -20.28
CA GLU A 201 -19.35 -9.54 -21.51
C GLU A 201 -20.82 -9.15 -21.54
N ASN A 202 -21.53 -9.27 -20.42
CA ASN A 202 -22.91 -8.79 -20.30
C ASN A 202 -23.04 -7.27 -20.49
N VAL A 203 -22.07 -6.47 -20.02
CA VAL A 203 -22.07 -5.01 -20.26
C VAL A 203 -21.88 -4.73 -21.74
N ARG A 204 -20.95 -5.43 -22.40
CA ARG A 204 -20.74 -5.31 -23.85
C ARG A 204 -21.98 -5.73 -24.65
N ALA A 205 -22.60 -6.86 -24.30
CA ALA A 205 -23.81 -7.35 -24.95
C ALA A 205 -24.98 -6.36 -24.77
N SER A 206 -25.17 -5.83 -23.56
CA SER A 206 -26.19 -4.81 -23.29
C SER A 206 -25.97 -3.55 -24.13
N LEU A 207 -24.73 -3.06 -24.21
CA LEU A 207 -24.40 -1.89 -25.03
C LEU A 207 -24.67 -2.12 -26.51
N ALA A 208 -24.19 -3.24 -27.07
CA ALA A 208 -24.41 -3.59 -28.47
C ALA A 208 -25.92 -3.76 -28.77
N GLY A 209 -26.69 -4.29 -27.81
CA GLY A 209 -28.15 -4.42 -27.94
C GLY A 209 -28.86 -3.08 -27.94
N MET A 210 -28.43 -2.16 -27.09
CA MET A 210 -28.94 -0.78 -27.10
C MET A 210 -28.60 -0.04 -28.40
N GLU A 211 -27.40 -0.22 -28.94
CA GLU A 211 -27.00 0.34 -30.24
C GLU A 211 -27.86 -0.21 -31.38
N SER A 212 -28.10 -1.53 -31.39
CA SER A 212 -28.98 -2.19 -32.36
C SER A 212 -30.42 -1.69 -32.27
N ILE A 213 -30.98 -1.58 -31.06
CA ILE A 213 -32.31 -0.99 -30.80
C ILE A 213 -32.38 0.44 -31.38
N PHE A 214 -31.34 1.25 -31.19
CA PHE A 214 -31.30 2.62 -31.68
C PHE A 214 -31.35 2.66 -33.22
N GLU A 215 -30.54 1.84 -33.90
CA GLU A 215 -30.55 1.76 -35.36
C GLU A 215 -31.88 1.21 -35.90
N LEU A 216 -32.45 0.16 -35.28
CA LEU A 216 -33.77 -0.35 -35.65
C LEU A 216 -34.85 0.72 -35.45
N THR A 217 -34.82 1.45 -34.35
CA THR A 217 -35.77 2.54 -34.09
C THR A 217 -35.68 3.63 -35.16
N LYS A 218 -34.47 3.99 -35.58
CA LYS A 218 -34.26 4.95 -36.67
C LYS A 218 -34.88 4.46 -37.98
N VAL A 219 -34.63 3.20 -38.36
CA VAL A 219 -35.21 2.59 -39.56
C VAL A 219 -36.74 2.54 -39.48
N VAL A 220 -37.31 2.11 -38.34
CA VAL A 220 -38.77 2.12 -38.12
C VAL A 220 -39.33 3.52 -38.28
N SER A 221 -38.67 4.53 -37.69
CA SER A 221 -39.11 5.93 -37.74
C SER A 221 -39.12 6.45 -39.18
N GLU A 222 -38.03 6.24 -39.93
CA GLU A 222 -37.92 6.68 -41.33
C GLU A 222 -38.98 6.01 -42.21
N LYS A 223 -39.17 4.69 -42.08
CA LYS A 223 -40.16 3.94 -42.87
C LYS A 223 -41.60 4.28 -42.50
N THR A 224 -41.88 4.47 -41.21
CA THR A 224 -43.21 4.88 -40.74
C THR A 224 -43.52 6.29 -41.24
N GLN A 225 -42.53 7.18 -41.23
CA GLN A 225 -42.68 8.52 -41.79
C GLN A 225 -42.97 8.47 -43.30
N SER A 226 -42.23 7.69 -44.08
CA SER A 226 -42.50 7.55 -45.52
C SER A 226 -43.90 6.97 -45.79
N LEU A 227 -44.34 5.99 -45.00
CA LEU A 227 -45.68 5.41 -45.12
C LEU A 227 -46.77 6.42 -44.76
N VAL A 228 -46.58 7.20 -43.69
CA VAL A 228 -47.50 8.28 -43.30
C VAL A 228 -47.54 9.37 -44.37
N GLU A 229 -46.39 9.75 -44.93
CA GLU A 229 -46.32 10.72 -46.03
C GLU A 229 -47.07 10.20 -47.25
N GLU A 230 -46.86 8.95 -47.69
CA GLU A 230 -47.61 8.33 -48.79
C GLU A 230 -49.12 8.37 -48.53
N LYS A 231 -49.56 7.90 -47.36
CA LYS A 231 -50.99 7.92 -47.00
C LYS A 231 -51.56 9.33 -46.88
N SER A 232 -50.76 10.31 -46.47
CA SER A 232 -51.20 11.71 -46.45
C SER A 232 -51.41 12.28 -47.85
N HIS A 233 -50.58 11.89 -48.83
CA HIS A 233 -50.76 12.27 -50.24
C HIS A 233 -52.02 11.60 -50.81
N GLU A 234 -52.24 10.31 -50.54
CA GLU A 234 -53.48 9.61 -50.92
C GLU A 234 -54.72 10.28 -50.31
N LEU A 235 -54.68 10.61 -49.02
CA LEU A 235 -55.77 11.32 -48.34
C LEU A 235 -56.01 12.70 -48.92
N LYS A 236 -54.95 13.41 -49.33
CA LYS A 236 -55.06 14.72 -49.97
C LYS A 236 -55.76 14.61 -51.34
N ILE A 237 -55.38 13.62 -52.15
CA ILE A 237 -56.01 13.34 -53.45
C ILE A 237 -57.48 12.96 -53.25
N LEU A 238 -57.77 12.10 -52.27
CA LEU A 238 -59.14 11.72 -51.93
C LEU A 238 -59.96 12.92 -51.45
N ASN A 239 -59.37 13.80 -50.63
CA ASN A 239 -60.01 15.02 -50.15
C ASN A 239 -60.28 16.03 -51.28
N GLU A 240 -59.37 16.17 -52.24
CA GLU A 240 -59.60 16.98 -53.44
C GLU A 240 -60.76 16.41 -54.29
N THR A 241 -60.81 15.08 -54.45
CA THR A 241 -61.90 14.39 -55.15
C THR A 241 -63.24 14.57 -54.45
N VAL A 242 -63.29 14.40 -53.13
CA VAL A 242 -64.48 14.66 -52.32
C VAL A 242 -64.90 16.13 -52.45
N GLY A 243 -63.95 17.06 -52.43
CA GLY A 243 -64.21 18.48 -52.64
C GLY A 243 -64.83 18.79 -54.01
N LEU A 244 -64.38 18.13 -55.07
CA LEU A 244 -64.98 18.23 -56.41
C LEU A 244 -66.43 17.71 -56.41
N LEU A 245 -66.66 16.52 -55.84
CA LEU A 245 -68.00 15.93 -55.74
C LEU A 245 -68.96 16.79 -54.89
N VAL A 246 -68.47 17.45 -53.83
CA VAL A 246 -69.27 18.40 -53.05
C VAL A 246 -69.66 19.62 -53.87
N LYS A 247 -68.72 20.17 -54.68
CA LYS A 247 -69.02 21.28 -55.58
C LYS A 247 -70.02 20.88 -56.67
N GLU A 248 -69.85 19.72 -57.30
CA GLU A 248 -70.82 19.21 -58.29
C GLU A 248 -72.19 19.00 -57.66
N LYS A 249 -72.26 18.46 -56.44
CA LYS A 249 -73.49 18.37 -55.67
C LYS A 249 -74.13 19.74 -55.42
N GLU A 250 -73.36 20.78 -55.09
CA GLU A 250 -73.91 22.15 -54.93
C GLU A 250 -74.45 22.71 -56.26
N HIS A 251 -73.78 22.44 -57.39
CA HIS A 251 -74.27 22.83 -58.72
C HIS A 251 -75.55 22.08 -59.09
N ILE A 252 -75.62 20.77 -58.82
CA ILE A 252 -76.85 19.99 -59.04
C ILE A 252 -77.95 20.42 -58.06
N GLY A 253 -77.61 20.80 -56.84
CA GLY A 253 -78.57 21.33 -55.86
C GLY A 253 -79.16 22.68 -56.26
N THR A 254 -78.43 23.52 -57.02
CA THR A 254 -78.90 24.83 -57.50
C THR A 254 -79.68 24.76 -58.81
N LEU A 255 -79.42 23.77 -59.68
CA LEU A 255 -80.13 23.58 -60.95
C LEU A 255 -81.67 23.47 -60.84
N PRO A 256 -82.27 22.75 -59.88
CA PRO A 256 -83.73 22.72 -59.68
C PRO A 256 -84.31 24.09 -59.30
N TRP A 257 -83.57 24.91 -58.55
CA TRP A 257 -84.01 26.25 -58.15
C TRP A 257 -83.83 27.29 -59.26
N SER A 258 -82.80 27.14 -60.10
CA SER A 258 -82.57 27.97 -61.29
C SER A 258 -83.54 27.65 -62.43
N ALA A 259 -83.94 26.39 -62.62
CA ALA A 259 -84.96 26.02 -63.61
C ALA A 259 -86.37 26.47 -63.21
N LEU A 260 -86.68 26.52 -61.90
CA LEU A 260 -87.99 27.02 -61.41
C LEU A 260 -88.19 28.53 -61.63
N HIS A 261 -87.12 29.34 -61.66
CA HIS A 261 -87.20 30.79 -61.91
C HIS A 261 -87.31 31.17 -63.39
N VAL A 262 -86.96 30.26 -64.32
CA VAL A 262 -86.99 30.53 -65.77
C VAL A 262 -88.30 30.04 -66.43
N GLY A 263 -89.09 29.21 -65.75
CA GLY A 263 -90.37 28.68 -66.24
C GLY A 263 -91.62 29.52 -65.97
N VAL A 264 -91.50 30.70 -65.35
CA VAL A 264 -92.65 31.55 -64.97
C VAL A 264 -92.42 32.99 -65.42
N ASP A 265 -92.46 33.26 -66.74
CA ASP A 265 -92.93 34.54 -67.29
C ASP A 265 -92.92 34.53 -68.83
N LEU A 266 -94.11 34.40 -69.44
CA LEU A 266 -94.49 35.00 -70.75
C LEU A 266 -95.95 34.64 -71.08
N LYS A 267 -96.91 35.37 -70.51
CA LYS A 267 -98.21 35.64 -71.14
C LYS A 267 -98.35 37.14 -71.36
N SER A 268 -98.08 37.52 -72.61
CA SER A 268 -98.22 38.86 -73.16
C SER A 268 -99.69 39.31 -73.24
N THR A 269 -99.84 40.62 -73.16
CA THR A 269 -101.07 41.40 -73.35
C THR A 269 -101.64 41.30 -74.78
N LYS A 270 -102.97 41.49 -74.86
CA LYS A 270 -103.93 41.34 -75.99
C LYS A 270 -103.54 41.95 -77.35
N PRO A 271 -104.15 41.44 -78.43
CA PRO A 271 -104.68 42.31 -79.49
C PRO A 271 -106.16 42.03 -79.83
N LEU A 272 -106.85 43.06 -80.31
CA LEU A 272 -108.14 42.98 -81.02
C LEU A 272 -107.85 43.39 -82.48
N LYS A 273 -108.27 42.62 -83.49
CA LYS A 273 -108.48 43.09 -84.87
C LYS A 273 -109.34 42.12 -85.70
N ASP A 274 -110.17 42.73 -86.55
CA ASP A 274 -111.41 42.23 -87.18
C ASP A 274 -111.29 41.15 -88.30
N GLU A 275 -112.42 40.47 -88.53
CA GLU A 275 -112.86 39.48 -89.56
C GLU A 275 -112.45 39.75 -91.04
N ASN A 276 -112.29 38.80 -91.97
CA ASN A 276 -112.40 37.32 -91.99
C ASN A 276 -111.75 36.70 -93.27
N VAL A 277 -111.34 35.43 -93.16
CA VAL A 277 -111.00 34.38 -94.16
C VAL A 277 -109.84 34.59 -95.16
N GLN A 278 -108.64 34.08 -94.84
CA GLN A 278 -107.72 33.40 -95.79
C GLN A 278 -106.47 32.76 -95.12
N ASP A 279 -106.08 31.60 -95.64
CA ASP A 279 -104.73 31.04 -95.86
C ASP A 279 -103.77 30.51 -94.73
N THR A 280 -103.42 29.21 -94.90
CA THR A 280 -102.09 28.53 -94.79
C THR A 280 -101.41 28.13 -93.45
N ARG A 281 -101.21 26.80 -93.35
CA ARG A 281 -99.99 25.98 -93.05
C ARG A 281 -99.75 25.37 -91.65
N ASP A 282 -99.46 24.07 -91.74
CA ASP A 282 -99.15 23.04 -90.74
C ASP A 282 -97.82 23.21 -89.97
N ILE A 283 -97.69 22.55 -88.80
CA ILE A 283 -96.70 21.48 -88.47
C ILE A 283 -96.87 21.02 -86.99
N ASN A 284 -96.76 19.69 -86.78
CA ASN A 284 -97.01 18.83 -85.60
C ASN A 284 -96.18 19.09 -84.32
N THR A 285 -96.71 18.72 -83.14
CA THR A 285 -95.95 18.28 -81.94
C THR A 285 -96.76 17.33 -81.02
N VAL A 286 -96.08 16.32 -80.48
CA VAL A 286 -96.56 15.12 -79.75
C VAL A 286 -95.91 15.05 -78.34
N ASP A 287 -96.71 14.68 -77.33
CA ASP A 287 -96.48 13.93 -76.06
C ASP A 287 -95.42 14.38 -75.01
N ASN A 288 -95.75 14.33 -73.70
CA ASN A 288 -94.86 14.76 -72.59
C ASN A 288 -95.18 14.24 -71.15
N SER A 289 -95.97 13.17 -70.95
CA SER A 289 -96.48 12.80 -69.59
C SER A 289 -95.76 11.65 -68.84
N THR A 290 -94.85 10.91 -69.48
CA THR A 290 -94.11 9.79 -68.84
C THR A 290 -92.75 10.19 -68.26
N GLU A 291 -92.13 11.24 -68.76
CA GLU A 291 -90.77 11.65 -68.34
C GLU A 291 -90.76 12.32 -66.95
N GLU A 292 -91.84 12.98 -66.53
CA GLU A 292 -91.89 13.70 -65.24
C GLU A 292 -91.82 12.78 -64.00
N ASN A 293 -92.34 11.55 -64.09
CA ASN A 293 -92.29 10.58 -62.98
C ASN A 293 -90.89 9.96 -62.80
N GLU A 294 -90.16 9.74 -63.89
CA GLU A 294 -88.78 9.23 -63.85
C GLU A 294 -87.83 10.30 -63.27
N ILE A 295 -88.08 11.58 -63.61
CA ILE A 295 -87.35 12.73 -63.05
C ILE A 295 -87.55 12.82 -61.53
N TYR A 296 -88.76 12.63 -61.02
CA TYR A 296 -89.02 12.65 -59.57
C TYR A 296 -88.35 11.49 -58.82
N SER A 297 -88.31 10.30 -59.41
CA SER A 297 -87.61 9.15 -58.82
C SER A 297 -86.09 9.37 -58.80
N LEU A 298 -85.52 9.86 -59.90
CA LEU A 298 -84.11 10.25 -59.97
C LEU A 298 -83.75 11.34 -58.97
N ALA A 299 -84.60 12.36 -58.81
CA ALA A 299 -84.40 13.41 -57.82
C ALA A 299 -84.37 12.86 -56.38
N SER A 300 -85.27 11.93 -56.05
CA SER A 300 -85.31 11.30 -54.72
C SER A 300 -84.10 10.40 -54.46
N THR A 301 -83.66 9.62 -55.46
CA THR A 301 -82.44 8.80 -55.34
C THR A 301 -81.19 9.67 -55.19
N LEU A 302 -81.09 10.76 -55.95
CA LEU A 302 -80.01 11.72 -55.86
C LEU A 302 -79.99 12.39 -54.48
N GLU A 303 -81.14 12.81 -53.94
CA GLU A 303 -81.25 13.40 -52.60
C GLU A 303 -80.75 12.44 -51.51
N ASN A 304 -81.06 11.14 -51.62
CA ASN A 304 -80.59 10.13 -50.68
C ASN A 304 -79.07 9.90 -50.78
N ILE A 305 -78.51 9.85 -51.98
CA ILE A 305 -77.06 9.76 -52.21
C ILE A 305 -76.35 11.00 -51.63
N VAL A 306 -76.95 12.17 -51.83
CA VAL A 306 -76.48 13.46 -51.35
C VAL A 306 -76.47 13.56 -49.82
N LYS A 307 -77.45 12.96 -49.13
CA LYS A 307 -77.50 12.87 -47.66
C LYS A 307 -76.49 11.85 -47.13
N ALA A 308 -76.36 10.69 -47.78
CA ALA A 308 -75.39 9.66 -47.41
C ALA A 308 -73.94 10.17 -47.52
N SER A 309 -73.61 10.90 -48.59
CA SER A 309 -72.28 11.51 -48.76
C SER A 309 -71.99 12.59 -47.72
N GLN A 310 -73.00 13.40 -47.35
CA GLN A 310 -72.89 14.39 -46.28
C GLN A 310 -72.52 13.76 -44.93
N LEU A 311 -73.17 12.65 -44.60
CA LEU A 311 -72.93 11.94 -43.34
C LEU A 311 -71.51 11.37 -43.28
N LYS A 312 -71.03 10.80 -44.39
CA LYS A 312 -69.67 10.25 -44.49
C LYS A 312 -68.59 11.32 -44.35
N ILE A 313 -68.81 12.51 -44.92
CA ILE A 313 -67.89 13.64 -44.79
C ILE A 313 -67.77 14.08 -43.34
N VAL A 314 -68.89 14.19 -42.62
CA VAL A 314 -68.89 14.58 -41.20
C VAL A 314 -68.20 13.52 -40.32
N GLU A 315 -68.42 12.24 -40.61
CA GLU A 315 -67.77 11.13 -39.90
C GLU A 315 -66.24 11.16 -40.08
N LEU A 316 -65.76 11.36 -41.32
CA LEU A 316 -64.34 11.48 -41.61
C LEU A 316 -63.72 12.73 -40.98
N GLN A 317 -64.43 13.85 -40.95
CA GLN A 317 -63.98 15.07 -40.26
C GLN A 317 -63.82 14.85 -38.75
N HIS A 318 -64.72 14.09 -38.11
CA HIS A 318 -64.61 13.76 -36.69
C HIS A 318 -63.39 12.87 -36.41
N SER A 319 -63.19 11.81 -37.21
CA SER A 319 -62.06 10.87 -37.02
C SER A 319 -60.69 11.54 -37.25
N LEU A 320 -60.62 12.50 -38.18
CA LEU A 320 -59.43 13.33 -38.39
C LEU A 320 -59.13 14.22 -37.18
N GLU A 321 -60.15 14.89 -36.64
CA GLU A 321 -59.99 15.80 -35.50
C GLU A 321 -59.63 15.03 -34.22
N GLU A 322 -60.16 13.82 -34.03
CA GLU A 322 -59.78 12.91 -32.96
C GLU A 322 -58.29 12.51 -33.04
N SER A 323 -57.82 12.13 -34.23
CA SER A 323 -56.40 11.81 -34.47
C SER A 323 -55.48 13.02 -34.24
N ARG A 324 -55.94 14.21 -34.63
CA ARG A 324 -55.21 15.46 -34.45
C ARG A 324 -55.13 15.88 -32.98
N GLN A 325 -56.19 15.67 -32.21
CA GLN A 325 -56.21 15.92 -30.77
C GLN A 325 -55.33 14.93 -30.01
N ALA A 326 -55.31 13.65 -30.42
CA ALA A 326 -54.39 12.65 -29.88
C ALA A 326 -52.91 13.03 -30.08
N LEU A 327 -52.56 13.66 -31.21
CA LEU A 327 -51.19 14.14 -31.44
C LEU A 327 -50.85 15.41 -30.63
N LYS A 328 -51.81 16.32 -30.48
CA LYS A 328 -51.58 17.63 -29.83
C LYS A 328 -51.57 17.57 -28.30
N TYR A 329 -52.37 16.68 -27.70
CA TYR A 329 -52.49 16.50 -26.25
C TYR A 329 -51.98 15.14 -25.77
N GLY A 330 -51.49 14.30 -26.68
CA GLY A 330 -50.86 13.03 -26.36
C GLY A 330 -49.51 13.20 -25.69
N THR A 331 -49.20 12.20 -24.88
CA THR A 331 -48.03 11.81 -24.10
C THR A 331 -46.62 12.37 -24.43
N PRO A 332 -46.16 12.62 -25.68
CA PRO A 332 -44.73 12.91 -25.93
C PRO A 332 -44.17 14.17 -25.28
N LEU A 333 -44.92 15.28 -25.24
CA LEU A 333 -44.40 16.54 -24.66
C LEU A 333 -44.33 16.52 -23.14
N TYR A 334 -45.30 15.87 -22.49
CA TYR A 334 -45.30 15.71 -21.04
C TYR A 334 -44.16 14.79 -20.59
N LEU A 335 -43.94 13.68 -21.30
CA LEU A 335 -42.87 12.73 -21.00
C LEU A 335 -41.48 13.38 -21.19
N LEU A 336 -41.29 14.19 -22.23
CA LEU A 336 -40.04 14.93 -22.43
C LEU A 336 -39.79 15.93 -21.29
N HIS A 337 -40.82 16.64 -20.84
CA HIS A 337 -40.70 17.57 -19.72
C HIS A 337 -40.30 16.85 -18.43
N VAL A 338 -40.95 15.72 -18.12
CA VAL A 338 -40.64 14.89 -16.94
C VAL A 338 -39.21 14.35 -17.00
N LEU A 339 -38.79 13.80 -18.14
CA LEU A 339 -37.42 13.29 -18.31
C LEU A 339 -36.35 14.39 -18.18
N LYS A 340 -36.67 15.62 -18.62
CA LYS A 340 -35.76 16.77 -18.46
C LYS A 340 -35.64 17.20 -17.01
N GLU A 341 -36.74 17.15 -16.26
CA GLU A 341 -36.78 17.50 -14.83
C GLU A 341 -35.98 16.49 -13.99
N GLU A 342 -36.19 15.18 -14.23
CA GLU A 342 -35.44 14.12 -13.57
C GLU A 342 -33.92 14.19 -13.87
N LEU A 343 -33.53 14.57 -15.08
CA LEU A 343 -32.12 14.76 -15.45
C LEU A 343 -31.45 15.91 -14.68
N GLU A 344 -32.15 17.02 -14.45
CA GLU A 344 -31.62 18.15 -13.70
C GLU A 344 -31.55 17.86 -12.19
N GLU A 345 -32.51 17.12 -11.64
CA GLU A 345 -32.46 16.65 -10.25
C GLU A 345 -31.27 15.70 -10.01
N ALA A 346 -31.04 14.75 -10.92
CA ALA A 346 -29.90 13.84 -10.84
C ALA A 346 -28.56 14.57 -10.88
N LYS A 347 -28.42 15.60 -11.75
CA LYS A 347 -27.22 16.44 -11.80
C LYS A 347 -26.97 17.20 -10.49
N GLN A 348 -28.03 17.70 -9.86
CA GLN A 348 -27.90 18.43 -8.60
C GLN A 348 -27.50 17.50 -7.45
N ALA A 349 -28.07 16.29 -7.40
CA ALA A 349 -27.70 15.26 -6.42
C ALA A 349 -26.23 14.84 -6.53
N ILE A 350 -25.71 14.70 -7.76
CA ILE A 350 -24.29 14.41 -8.02
C ILE A 350 -23.41 15.54 -7.47
N LYS A 351 -23.70 16.81 -7.79
CA LYS A 351 -22.94 17.96 -7.27
C LYS A 351 -22.94 18.04 -5.74
N GLU A 352 -24.05 17.69 -5.09
CA GLU A 352 -24.11 17.67 -3.63
C GLU A 352 -23.27 16.53 -3.04
N SER A 353 -23.29 15.35 -3.66
CA SER A 353 -22.47 14.20 -3.23
C SER A 353 -20.97 14.46 -3.38
N GLU A 354 -20.54 15.16 -4.45
CA GLU A 354 -19.15 15.60 -4.64
C GLU A 354 -18.70 16.57 -3.55
N LYS A 355 -19.55 17.53 -3.15
CA LYS A 355 -19.25 18.45 -2.03
C LYS A 355 -19.11 17.69 -0.71
N LYS A 356 -19.98 16.71 -0.45
CA LYS A 356 -19.90 15.84 0.74
C LYS A 356 -18.63 15.00 0.75
N LEU A 357 -18.20 14.50 -0.41
CA LEU A 357 -16.92 13.78 -0.53
C LEU A 357 -15.73 14.69 -0.24
N LYS A 358 -15.67 15.88 -0.84
CA LYS A 358 -14.60 16.85 -0.58
C LYS A 358 -14.52 17.25 0.89
N PHE A 359 -15.65 17.48 1.56
CA PHE A 359 -15.67 17.76 2.99
C PHE A 359 -15.15 16.58 3.83
N LYS A 360 -15.52 15.35 3.47
CA LYS A 360 -15.01 14.14 4.14
C LYS A 360 -13.51 13.97 3.92
N GLU A 361 -13.01 14.27 2.73
CA GLU A 361 -11.59 14.22 2.39
C GLU A 361 -10.77 15.28 3.15
N GLU A 362 -11.26 16.52 3.19
CA GLU A 362 -10.68 17.62 3.98
C GLU A 362 -10.71 17.36 5.49
N THR A 363 -11.65 16.56 5.99
CA THR A 363 -11.72 16.16 7.40
C THR A 363 -10.86 14.92 7.70
N ALA A 364 -10.72 14.00 6.75
CA ALA A 364 -9.95 12.78 6.92
C ALA A 364 -8.43 13.03 6.88
N ALA A 365 -7.94 13.91 5.99
CA ALA A 365 -6.51 14.18 5.87
C ALA A 365 -5.85 14.73 7.16
N PRO A 366 -6.45 15.71 7.88
CA PRO A 366 -5.93 16.17 9.17
C PRO A 366 -6.08 15.13 10.28
N ALA A 367 -7.16 14.34 10.28
CA ALA A 367 -7.38 13.30 11.29
C ALA A 367 -6.36 12.15 11.18
N MET A 368 -5.98 11.77 9.95
CA MET A 368 -4.90 10.81 9.72
C MET A 368 -3.55 11.39 10.16
N GLY A 369 -3.23 12.63 9.78
CA GLY A 369 -1.99 13.28 10.23
C GLY A 369 -1.90 13.47 11.76
N ALA A 370 -3.02 13.72 12.43
CA ALA A 370 -3.07 13.82 13.89
C ALA A 370 -2.86 12.46 14.59
N ARG A 371 -3.35 11.37 13.98
CA ARG A 371 -3.14 10.00 14.46
C ARG A 371 -1.67 9.60 14.32
N ASP A 372 -1.06 9.86 13.17
CA ASP A 372 0.35 9.56 12.92
C ASP A 372 1.27 10.35 13.86
N ALA A 373 0.94 11.62 14.11
CA ALA A 373 1.64 12.45 15.09
C ALA A 373 1.46 11.99 16.54
N ALA A 374 0.30 11.41 16.89
CA ALA A 374 0.06 10.83 18.20
C ALA A 374 0.85 9.52 18.40
N GLU A 375 0.91 8.67 17.38
CA GLU A 375 1.70 7.44 17.41
C GLU A 375 3.20 7.73 17.52
N LEU A 376 3.70 8.76 16.82
CA LEU A 376 5.09 9.24 17.00
C LEU A 376 5.35 9.74 18.43
N ARG A 377 4.40 10.44 19.04
CA ARG A 377 4.52 10.86 20.46
C ARG A 377 4.56 9.67 21.41
N GLU A 378 3.74 8.65 21.19
CA GLU A 378 3.70 7.46 22.03
C GLU A 378 5.01 6.65 21.91
N ARG A 379 5.52 6.47 20.68
CA ARG A 379 6.85 5.85 20.45
C ARG A 379 7.97 6.66 21.11
N MET A 380 7.92 7.99 21.05
CA MET A 380 8.89 8.86 21.75
C MET A 380 8.80 8.70 23.28
N GLN A 381 7.61 8.65 23.86
CA GLN A 381 7.43 8.46 25.30
C GLN A 381 7.95 7.09 25.77
N GLU A 382 7.71 6.03 24.99
CA GLU A 382 8.23 4.69 25.29
C GLU A 382 9.76 4.61 25.19
N LEU A 383 10.35 5.27 24.18
CA LEU A 383 11.80 5.43 24.09
C LEU A 383 12.36 6.17 25.30
N ASN A 384 11.71 7.26 25.73
CA ASN A 384 12.15 8.04 26.87
C ASN A 384 12.05 7.24 28.19
N ARG A 385 10.98 6.44 28.36
CA ARG A 385 10.81 5.52 29.49
C ARG A 385 11.94 4.49 29.55
N LYS A 386 12.33 3.91 28.40
CA LYS A 386 13.46 2.98 28.31
C LYS A 386 14.80 3.63 28.63
N VAL A 387 14.99 4.89 28.27
CA VAL A 387 16.21 5.65 28.64
C VAL A 387 16.26 5.87 30.15
N GLU A 388 15.18 6.29 30.79
CA GLU A 388 15.11 6.44 32.25
C GLU A 388 15.33 5.11 32.99
N GLU A 389 14.78 3.99 32.48
CA GLU A 389 15.05 2.65 33.02
C GLU A 389 16.53 2.25 32.88
N LEU A 390 17.19 2.60 31.78
CA LEU A 390 18.62 2.35 31.59
C LEU A 390 19.50 3.22 32.47
N GLU A 391 19.12 4.47 32.71
CA GLU A 391 19.84 5.37 33.63
C GLU A 391 19.71 4.91 35.08
N THR A 392 18.50 4.57 35.53
CA THR A 392 18.28 4.01 36.87
C THR A 392 18.95 2.65 37.06
N HIS A 393 19.02 1.82 36.02
CA HIS A 393 19.76 0.55 36.05
C HIS A 393 21.29 0.78 36.06
N ARG A 394 21.79 1.85 35.44
CA ARG A 394 23.20 2.25 35.50
C ARG A 394 23.58 2.71 36.91
N ASP A 395 22.69 3.44 37.58
CA ASP A 395 22.91 3.91 38.95
C ASP A 395 22.85 2.77 39.98
N MET A 396 21.94 1.80 39.79
CA MET A 396 21.87 0.57 40.62
C MET A 396 23.09 -0.35 40.43
N ASN A 397 23.60 -0.49 39.19
CA ASN A 397 24.84 -1.25 38.95
C ASN A 397 26.10 -0.50 39.43
N SER A 398 26.04 0.82 39.61
CA SER A 398 27.13 1.59 40.23
C SER A 398 27.21 1.37 41.75
N SER A 399 26.11 0.97 42.40
CA SER A 399 26.07 0.72 43.85
C SER A 399 26.78 -0.56 44.30
N ASN A 400 27.07 -1.51 43.40
CA ASN A 400 27.78 -2.76 43.73
C ASN A 400 29.29 -2.73 43.46
N SER A 401 29.86 -1.56 43.13
CA SER A 401 31.31 -1.38 43.00
C SER A 401 31.81 -0.17 43.81
N ALA A 402 31.53 -0.18 45.11
CA ALA A 402 32.32 0.59 46.07
C ALA A 402 33.70 -0.08 46.27
N ARG A 403 34.57 0.00 45.27
CA ARG A 403 36.03 -0.11 45.49
C ARG A 403 36.60 1.29 45.38
N TYR A 404 37.17 1.75 46.48
CA TYR A 404 38.01 2.93 46.56
C TYR A 404 39.06 2.89 45.44
N VAL A 405 38.82 3.63 44.37
CA VAL A 405 39.86 3.99 43.41
C VAL A 405 40.29 5.41 43.77
N CYS A 406 41.37 5.49 44.53
CA CYS A 406 42.14 6.73 44.63
C CYS A 406 42.60 7.10 43.21
N TRP A 407 42.28 8.31 42.77
CA TRP A 407 42.60 8.76 41.42
C TRP A 407 44.11 9.11 41.29
N PRO A 408 44.76 8.88 40.13
CA PRO A 408 46.24 8.87 40.00
C PRO A 408 46.96 10.22 39.97
N TRP A 409 46.28 11.33 40.25
CA TRP A 409 46.82 12.69 40.09
C TRP A 409 47.73 13.07 41.28
N GLN A 410 47.77 12.23 42.32
CA GLN A 410 48.53 12.44 43.55
C GLN A 410 49.97 11.87 43.49
N LEU A 411 50.35 11.22 42.38
CA LEU A 411 51.67 10.62 42.17
C LEU A 411 52.59 11.43 41.26
N LEU A 412 52.13 12.59 40.75
CA LEU A 412 52.90 13.43 39.83
C LEU A 412 53.37 14.77 40.41
N GLY A 413 53.14 15.06 41.69
CA GLY A 413 53.71 16.27 42.33
C GLY A 413 53.38 17.59 41.61
N ILE A 414 52.24 17.65 40.91
CA ILE A 414 51.77 18.87 40.26
C ILE A 414 50.89 19.59 41.29
N ASP A 415 51.45 20.62 41.90
CA ASP A 415 50.68 21.54 42.73
C ASP A 415 49.60 22.21 41.87
N PHE A 416 48.34 21.84 42.09
CA PHE A 416 47.21 22.58 41.54
C PHE A 416 47.10 23.92 42.29
N VAL A 417 47.60 24.95 41.62
CA VAL A 417 47.49 26.34 42.03
C VAL A 417 46.06 26.84 41.87
N GLY A 418 45.49 27.33 42.98
CA GLY A 418 44.34 28.25 43.00
C GLY A 418 42.98 27.55 43.12
N GLY A 419 42.07 27.92 44.01
CA GLY A 419 42.02 29.01 44.97
C GLY A 419 40.73 28.85 45.77
N ARG A 420 40.80 29.14 47.07
CA ARG A 420 39.68 29.12 47.99
C ARG A 420 38.71 30.28 47.75
N ARG A 421 37.42 29.98 47.96
CA ARG A 421 36.31 30.81 48.49
C ARG A 421 35.86 32.01 47.65
N VAL A 422 34.54 32.18 47.50
CA VAL A 422 33.71 33.04 48.38
C VAL A 422 32.22 32.74 48.07
N ASP A 423 31.45 32.48 49.12
CA ASP A 423 29.99 32.62 49.15
C ASP A 423 29.62 34.11 49.15
N SER A 424 28.75 34.57 48.26
CA SER A 424 27.66 35.53 48.59
C SER A 424 26.73 35.79 47.40
N VAL A 425 25.45 35.48 47.65
CA VAL A 425 24.22 36.20 47.26
C VAL A 425 24.41 37.57 46.57
N GLN A 426 23.74 37.80 45.43
CA GLN A 426 22.66 38.80 45.23
C GLN A 426 22.54 39.25 43.75
N GLN A 427 21.33 39.08 43.17
CA GLN A 427 20.56 40.05 42.37
C GLN A 427 21.30 40.87 41.28
N GLN A 428 20.86 40.79 40.00
CA GLN A 428 20.14 41.85 39.26
C GLN A 428 20.06 41.55 37.75
N GLN A 429 18.91 41.89 37.16
CA GLN A 429 18.64 41.99 35.72
C GLN A 429 19.56 43.01 35.04
N SER A 430 19.99 42.74 33.79
CA SER A 430 19.92 43.72 32.69
C SER A 430 20.32 43.11 31.35
N SER A 431 19.55 43.48 30.33
CA SER A 431 19.68 43.30 28.89
C SER A 431 21.07 43.59 28.30
N ASN A 432 21.39 42.93 27.19
CA ASN A 432 21.86 43.53 25.92
C ASN A 432 22.13 42.40 24.90
N GLU A 433 21.34 42.32 23.84
CA GLU A 433 21.63 42.85 22.49
C GLU A 433 22.63 41.98 21.71
N MET A 434 22.11 41.29 20.69
CA MET A 434 22.91 40.83 19.55
C MET A 434 22.07 41.10 18.29
N GLU A 435 22.20 42.31 17.76
CA GLU A 435 21.70 42.68 16.44
C GLU A 435 22.59 42.01 15.38
N LEU A 436 21.96 41.25 14.48
CA LEU A 436 22.55 40.83 13.21
C LEU A 436 22.03 41.77 12.13
N ALA A 437 22.87 42.68 11.68
CA ALA A 437 22.62 43.55 10.54
C ALA A 437 22.92 42.81 9.23
N GLU A 438 21.95 42.83 8.32
CA GLU A 438 22.11 42.59 6.89
C GLU A 438 22.90 43.73 6.22
N PRO A 439 23.55 43.49 5.06
CA PRO A 439 23.83 44.56 4.12
C PRO A 439 23.04 44.38 2.82
N LEU A 440 22.41 45.48 2.40
CA LEU A 440 21.75 45.70 1.12
C LEU A 440 22.76 45.77 -0.04
N LEU A 441 22.43 45.10 -1.14
CA LEU A 441 22.39 45.68 -2.49
C LEU A 441 21.40 44.92 -3.36
#